data_AF-A0A2E8KE47-F1
#
_entry.id   AF-A0A2E8KE47-F1
#
_cell.length_a   1.000
_cell.length_b   1.000
_cell.length_c   1.000
_cell.angle_alpha   90.00
_cell.angle_beta   90.00
_cell.angle_gamma   90.00
#
_symmetry.space_group_name_H-M   'P 1'
#
loop_
_entity.id
_entity.type
_entity.pdbx_description
1 polymer ?
#
loop_
_entity_poly.entity_id
_entity_poly.type
_entity_poly.pdbx_seq_one_letter_code
_entity_poly.pdbx_strand_id
1 'polypeptide(L)'
;HFDSTQKVDAADGDHPLLTKMLEIETYLSHERLQECWNDLQYYRDEVRSLFQSNQVNLAMTAKSERTYLYLMNRIKNLLLPAHQCDITSIGEDMIDALEQAADIFHCNFSLFQSLPDIWAIDQIHPIAPLQRLNERPQREAVLSDITCDSDGKIDRFVLDKGVSNTLPVHDLMAGEEYYLGVFFVGAYQETLGDLHNLFGDTNVVTIELNPDGSFDMMHEQEGDTVSEVLSYVEYDPRRMVDTFKVIVENAVRAGRVSAAERKEMISTFKDSIQGYTYFEH
;
A
#
# COMPACT_ATOMS: atom_id res chain seq x y z
N HIS A 1 7.45 -4.81 2.53
CA HIS A 1 8.67 -4.65 1.72
C HIS A 1 8.67 -5.66 0.60
N PHE A 2 8.86 -5.20 -0.64
CA PHE A 2 9.01 -6.03 -1.83
C PHE A 2 10.45 -6.56 -2.01
N ASP A 3 11.33 -6.28 -1.06
CA ASP A 3 12.66 -6.86 -0.94
C ASP A 3 12.84 -7.66 0.36
N SER A 4 13.70 -8.66 0.32
CA SER A 4 14.12 -9.42 1.50
C SER A 4 15.61 -9.24 1.73
N THR A 5 16.01 -8.88 2.95
CA THR A 5 17.43 -8.94 3.37
C THR A 5 17.83 -10.33 3.84
N GLN A 6 16.85 -11.22 4.06
CA GLN A 6 17.09 -12.56 4.56
C GLN A 6 17.53 -13.48 3.43
N LYS A 7 18.77 -13.98 3.54
CA LYS A 7 19.29 -15.02 2.67
C LYS A 7 18.51 -16.33 2.88
N VAL A 8 18.24 -17.02 1.77
CA VAL A 8 17.63 -18.34 1.78
C VAL A 8 18.74 -19.38 1.65
N ASP A 9 18.83 -20.30 2.61
CA ASP A 9 19.82 -21.38 2.56
C ASP A 9 19.30 -22.58 1.77
N ALA A 10 20.21 -23.20 1.02
CA ALA A 10 19.96 -24.49 0.40
C ALA A 10 19.77 -25.57 1.48
N ALA A 11 18.82 -26.47 1.26
CA ALA A 11 18.56 -27.63 2.10
C ALA A 11 18.73 -28.91 1.29
N ASP A 12 19.08 -30.01 1.97
CA ASP A 12 19.19 -31.32 1.35
C ASP A 12 17.84 -31.74 0.76
N GLY A 13 17.84 -32.06 -0.53
CA GLY A 13 16.63 -32.42 -1.28
C GLY A 13 15.89 -31.26 -1.94
N ASP A 14 16.45 -30.04 -1.90
CA ASP A 14 15.94 -28.93 -2.71
C ASP A 14 15.95 -29.27 -4.20
N HIS A 15 14.95 -28.75 -4.92
CA HIS A 15 14.85 -28.97 -6.35
C HIS A 15 16.01 -28.32 -7.11
N PRO A 16 16.56 -28.95 -8.16
CA PRO A 16 17.73 -28.43 -8.88
C PRO A 16 17.60 -26.99 -9.39
N LEU A 17 16.38 -26.57 -9.79
CA LEU A 17 16.13 -25.18 -10.21
C LEU A 17 16.33 -24.17 -9.07
N LEU A 18 15.95 -24.52 -7.84
CA LEU A 18 16.18 -23.65 -6.69
C LEU A 18 17.67 -23.54 -6.38
N THR A 19 18.41 -24.65 -6.48
CA THR A 19 19.87 -24.63 -6.32
C THR A 19 20.54 -23.71 -7.35
N LYS A 20 20.16 -23.83 -8.63
CA LYS A 20 20.65 -22.93 -9.70
C LYS A 20 20.29 -21.47 -9.45
N MET A 21 19.09 -21.22 -8.95
CA MET A 21 18.66 -19.87 -8.60
C MET A 21 19.51 -19.29 -7.45
N LEU A 22 19.84 -20.08 -6.42
CA LEU A 22 20.73 -19.67 -5.34
C LEU A 22 22.17 -19.45 -5.80
N GLU A 23 22.64 -20.19 -6.81
CA GLU A 23 23.97 -20.04 -7.39
C GLU A 23 24.19 -18.66 -8.05
N ILE A 24 23.12 -17.96 -8.48
CA ILE A 24 23.18 -16.61 -9.05
C ILE A 24 23.97 -15.65 -8.14
N GLU A 25 23.80 -15.78 -6.82
CA GLU A 25 24.49 -14.92 -5.86
C GLU A 25 26.02 -14.99 -5.99
N THR A 26 26.56 -16.15 -6.37
CA THR A 26 28.00 -16.40 -6.41
C THR A 26 28.72 -15.66 -7.54
N TYR A 27 28.00 -15.28 -8.59
CA TYR A 27 28.53 -14.57 -9.74
C TYR A 27 27.88 -13.21 -10.01
N LEU A 28 27.00 -12.78 -9.10
CA LEU A 28 26.36 -11.47 -9.16
C LEU A 28 27.41 -10.35 -9.09
N SER A 29 27.51 -9.58 -10.17
CA SER A 29 28.45 -8.47 -10.34
C SER A 29 27.87 -7.41 -11.27
N HIS A 30 28.42 -6.19 -11.27
CA HIS A 30 27.97 -5.12 -12.15
C HIS A 30 28.09 -5.50 -13.64
N GLU A 31 29.12 -6.23 -14.02
CA GLU A 31 29.36 -6.65 -15.41
C GLU A 31 28.38 -7.73 -15.89
N ARG A 32 27.91 -8.59 -14.99
CA ARG A 32 26.99 -9.70 -15.29
C ARG A 32 25.56 -9.45 -14.85
N LEU A 33 25.21 -8.19 -14.55
CA LEU A 33 23.93 -7.86 -13.93
C LEU A 33 22.72 -8.29 -14.77
N GLN A 34 22.76 -8.00 -16.07
CA GLN A 34 21.70 -8.40 -17.01
C GLN A 34 21.59 -9.93 -17.13
N GLU A 35 22.71 -10.65 -17.10
CA GLU A 35 22.72 -12.12 -17.12
C GLU A 35 22.07 -12.68 -15.84
N CYS A 36 22.51 -12.21 -14.68
CA CYS A 36 21.93 -12.61 -13.39
C CYS A 36 20.42 -12.30 -13.32
N TRP A 37 20.01 -11.17 -13.87
CA TRP A 37 18.60 -10.79 -13.96
C TRP A 37 17.79 -11.75 -14.84
N ASN A 38 18.28 -12.04 -16.05
CA ASN A 38 17.62 -12.94 -16.97
C ASN A 38 17.53 -14.37 -16.41
N ASP A 39 18.61 -14.86 -15.80
CA ASP A 39 18.64 -16.16 -15.11
C ASP A 39 17.63 -16.21 -13.97
N LEU A 40 17.57 -15.15 -13.16
CA LEU A 40 16.66 -15.05 -12.03
C LEU A 40 15.19 -15.13 -12.47
N GLN A 41 14.84 -14.42 -13.54
CA GLN A 41 13.49 -14.45 -14.11
C GLN A 41 13.17 -15.81 -14.71
N TYR A 42 14.09 -16.37 -15.51
CA TYR A 42 13.93 -17.68 -16.11
C TYR A 42 13.65 -18.76 -15.06
N TYR A 43 14.47 -18.85 -14.00
CA TYR A 43 14.27 -19.87 -12.97
C TYR A 43 12.97 -19.67 -12.18
N ARG A 44 12.56 -18.42 -11.92
CA ARG A 44 11.29 -18.14 -11.26
C ARG A 44 10.11 -18.62 -12.10
N ASP A 45 10.11 -18.32 -13.39
CA ASP A 45 9.03 -18.68 -14.30
C ASP A 45 8.95 -20.20 -14.53
N GLU A 46 10.09 -20.88 -14.62
CA GLU A 46 10.14 -22.34 -14.66
C GLU A 46 9.53 -22.97 -13.39
N VAL A 47 9.85 -22.45 -12.20
CA VAL A 47 9.25 -22.95 -10.95
C VAL A 47 7.75 -22.71 -10.92
N ARG A 48 7.27 -21.55 -11.40
CA ARG A 48 5.84 -21.25 -11.51
C ARG A 48 5.12 -22.18 -12.49
N SER A 49 5.74 -22.48 -13.63
CA SER A 49 5.22 -23.44 -14.61
C SER A 49 5.13 -24.86 -14.04
N LEU A 50 6.16 -25.29 -13.30
CA LEU A 50 6.13 -26.57 -12.58
C LEU A 50 5.04 -26.59 -11.51
N PHE A 51 4.78 -25.47 -10.83
CA PHE A 51 3.72 -25.39 -9.82
C PHE A 51 2.34 -25.50 -10.48
N GLN A 52 2.11 -24.79 -11.58
CA GLN A 52 0.86 -24.86 -12.36
C GLN A 52 0.59 -26.27 -12.89
N SER A 53 1.64 -27.02 -13.22
CA SER A 53 1.56 -28.42 -13.65
C SER A 53 1.59 -29.44 -12.50
N ASN A 54 1.49 -28.99 -11.23
CA ASN A 54 1.53 -29.82 -10.02
C ASN A 54 2.80 -30.69 -9.86
N GLN A 55 3.91 -30.30 -10.49
CA GLN A 55 5.21 -31.00 -10.38
C GLN A 55 5.99 -30.58 -9.14
N VAL A 56 5.69 -29.40 -8.59
CA VAL A 56 6.30 -28.88 -7.35
C VAL A 56 5.22 -28.43 -6.38
N ASN A 57 5.53 -28.45 -5.09
CA ASN A 57 4.58 -28.09 -4.04
C ASN A 57 4.72 -26.61 -3.64
N LEU A 58 3.74 -26.13 -2.86
CA LEU A 58 3.71 -24.74 -2.38
C LEU A 58 4.95 -24.36 -1.56
N ALA A 59 5.52 -25.29 -0.79
CA ALA A 59 6.70 -25.02 0.02
C ALA A 59 7.93 -24.69 -0.84
N MET A 60 8.13 -25.44 -1.93
CA MET A 60 9.18 -25.14 -2.91
C MET A 60 8.92 -23.80 -3.61
N THR A 61 7.70 -23.55 -4.07
CA THR A 61 7.34 -22.27 -4.71
C THR A 61 7.60 -21.10 -3.77
N ALA A 62 7.18 -21.20 -2.50
CA ALA A 62 7.43 -20.19 -1.48
C ALA A 62 8.94 -19.95 -1.25
N LYS A 63 9.75 -21.03 -1.23
CA LYS A 63 11.21 -20.91 -1.09
C LYS A 63 11.85 -20.23 -2.30
N SER A 64 11.38 -20.53 -3.51
CA SER A 64 11.84 -19.86 -4.75
C SER A 64 11.46 -18.38 -4.79
N GLU A 65 10.23 -18.01 -4.41
CA GLU A 65 9.79 -16.61 -4.36
C GLU A 65 10.58 -15.82 -3.30
N ARG A 66 10.86 -16.41 -2.12
CA ARG A 66 11.74 -15.77 -1.13
C ARG A 66 13.15 -15.56 -1.65
N THR A 67 13.68 -16.52 -2.40
CA THR A 67 14.99 -16.42 -3.06
C THR A 67 14.99 -15.32 -4.12
N TYR A 68 13.91 -15.22 -4.89
CA TYR A 68 13.70 -14.14 -5.86
C TYR A 68 13.77 -12.76 -5.21
N LEU A 69 12.99 -12.54 -4.13
CA LEU A 69 12.97 -11.26 -3.42
C LEU A 69 14.33 -10.92 -2.80
N TYR A 70 15.07 -11.92 -2.31
CA TYR A 70 16.43 -11.73 -1.80
C TYR A 70 17.41 -11.31 -2.90
N LEU A 71 17.45 -12.02 -4.02
CA LEU A 71 18.37 -11.70 -5.13
C LEU A 71 17.99 -10.40 -5.82
N MET A 72 16.70 -10.09 -5.94
CA MET A 72 16.23 -8.81 -6.45
C MET A 72 16.70 -7.64 -5.58
N ASN A 73 16.65 -7.78 -4.25
CA ASN A 73 17.24 -6.81 -3.33
C ASN A 73 18.75 -6.62 -3.55
N ARG A 74 19.48 -7.72 -3.76
CA ARG A 74 20.93 -7.66 -4.05
C ARG A 74 21.22 -6.94 -5.36
N ILE A 75 20.44 -7.20 -6.41
CA ILE A 75 20.53 -6.52 -7.71
C ILE A 75 20.25 -5.02 -7.55
N LYS A 76 19.16 -4.64 -6.86
CA LYS A 76 18.83 -3.23 -6.56
C LYS A 76 19.95 -2.50 -5.83
N ASN A 77 20.56 -3.12 -4.82
CA ASN A 77 21.67 -2.52 -4.06
C ASN A 77 22.94 -2.30 -4.89
N LEU A 78 23.15 -3.07 -5.97
CA LEU A 78 24.22 -2.82 -6.93
C LEU A 78 23.88 -1.68 -7.90
N LEU A 79 22.59 -1.44 -8.15
CA LEU A 79 22.09 -0.39 -9.04
C LEU A 79 21.95 0.98 -8.38
N LEU A 80 21.57 1.03 -7.10
CA LEU A 80 21.40 2.26 -6.32
C LEU A 80 22.63 3.21 -6.38
N PRO A 81 23.89 2.72 -6.28
CA PRO A 81 25.08 3.54 -6.50
C PRO A 81 25.32 3.88 -7.99
N ALA A 82 24.90 3.01 -8.90
CA ALA A 82 25.12 3.12 -10.35
C ALA A 82 24.17 4.09 -11.06
N HIS A 83 23.06 4.53 -10.43
CA HIS A 83 22.26 5.65 -10.97
C HIS A 83 23.03 6.97 -11.10
N GLN A 84 24.28 7.04 -10.62
CA GLN A 84 25.23 8.14 -10.85
C GLN A 84 26.23 7.89 -12.00
N CYS A 85 26.31 6.67 -12.56
CA CYS A 85 27.27 6.28 -13.60
C CYS A 85 26.60 5.42 -14.68
N ASP A 86 26.39 6.01 -15.87
CA ASP A 86 26.09 5.37 -17.16
C ASP A 86 25.08 4.21 -17.17
N ILE A 87 23.78 4.56 -17.23
CA ILE A 87 22.62 3.67 -17.47
C ILE A 87 22.65 3.01 -18.87
N THR A 88 23.64 3.31 -19.71
CA THR A 88 23.71 2.87 -21.12
C THR A 88 23.86 1.36 -21.34
N SER A 89 24.12 0.57 -20.29
CA SER A 89 24.34 -0.89 -20.38
C SER A 89 23.21 -1.73 -19.76
N ILE A 90 22.11 -1.11 -19.31
CA ILE A 90 20.96 -1.79 -18.71
C ILE A 90 19.81 -1.82 -19.72
N GLY A 91 19.19 -2.99 -19.94
CA GLY A 91 18.00 -3.09 -20.81
C GLY A 91 16.75 -2.47 -20.18
N GLU A 92 15.87 -1.88 -21.00
CA GLU A 92 14.60 -1.27 -20.58
C GLU A 92 13.76 -2.22 -19.72
N ASP A 93 13.64 -3.50 -20.11
CA ASP A 93 12.90 -4.53 -19.37
C ASP A 93 13.35 -4.70 -17.90
N MET A 94 14.65 -4.47 -17.62
CA MET A 94 15.16 -4.58 -16.25
C MET A 94 14.75 -3.36 -15.43
N ILE A 95 14.74 -2.17 -16.02
CA ILE A 95 14.31 -0.92 -15.38
C ILE A 95 12.84 -1.05 -14.99
N ASP A 96 11.98 -1.45 -15.93
CA ASP A 96 10.55 -1.61 -15.70
C ASP A 96 10.27 -2.60 -14.56
N ALA A 97 11.02 -3.70 -14.49
CA ALA A 97 10.82 -4.68 -13.45
C ALA A 97 11.39 -4.27 -12.08
N LEU A 98 12.39 -3.39 -12.04
CA LEU A 98 12.87 -2.78 -10.81
C LEU A 98 11.85 -1.79 -10.25
N GLU A 99 11.20 -1.02 -11.12
CA GLU A 99 10.07 -0.17 -10.76
C GLU A 99 8.88 -0.98 -10.25
N GLN A 100 8.55 -2.11 -10.91
CA GLN A 100 7.51 -3.04 -10.42
C GLN A 100 7.83 -3.68 -9.07
N ALA A 101 9.10 -3.71 -8.68
CA ALA A 101 9.52 -4.20 -7.38
C ALA A 101 9.51 -3.11 -6.30
N ALA A 102 9.01 -1.91 -6.57
CA ALA A 102 8.88 -0.85 -5.58
C ALA A 102 8.05 -1.28 -4.36
N ASP A 103 8.31 -0.64 -3.22
CA ASP A 103 7.49 -0.88 -2.04
C ASP A 103 6.07 -0.35 -2.26
N ILE A 104 5.06 -1.01 -1.70
CA ILE A 104 3.69 -0.48 -1.70
C ILE A 104 3.44 0.13 -0.33
N PHE A 105 3.17 1.43 -0.31
CA PHE A 105 2.78 2.16 0.89
C PHE A 105 1.25 2.26 0.91
N HIS A 106 0.63 1.54 1.83
CA HIS A 106 -0.81 1.64 2.06
C HIS A 106 -1.12 2.90 2.86
N CYS A 107 -1.86 3.80 2.24
CA CYS A 107 -2.20 5.11 2.77
C CYS A 107 -3.68 5.10 3.19
N ASN A 108 -3.97 5.64 4.38
CA ASN A 108 -5.32 5.69 4.93
C ASN A 108 -6.18 6.78 4.25
N PHE A 109 -6.56 6.55 3.00
CA PHE A 109 -7.46 7.41 2.22
C PHE A 109 -8.17 6.58 1.15
N SER A 110 -9.08 7.20 0.40
CA SER A 110 -9.72 6.60 -0.78
C SER A 110 -9.40 7.47 -1.99
N LEU A 111 -8.80 6.87 -3.01
CA LEU A 111 -8.45 7.56 -4.25
C LEU A 111 -9.70 8.03 -4.97
N PHE A 112 -10.74 7.20 -5.01
CA PHE A 112 -12.02 7.52 -5.65
C PHE A 112 -12.78 8.66 -4.97
N GLN A 113 -12.59 8.83 -3.65
CA GLN A 113 -13.22 9.90 -2.89
C GLN A 113 -12.44 11.21 -2.99
N SER A 114 -11.12 11.16 -2.77
CA SER A 114 -10.30 12.37 -2.59
C SER A 114 -9.56 12.81 -3.85
N LEU A 115 -9.31 11.91 -4.80
CA LEU A 115 -8.49 12.14 -6.00
C LEU A 115 -9.10 11.48 -7.26
N PRO A 116 -10.39 11.70 -7.56
CA PRO A 116 -11.09 11.02 -8.65
C PRO A 116 -10.44 11.26 -10.03
N ASP A 117 -9.83 12.41 -10.27
CA ASP A 117 -9.20 12.71 -11.57
C ASP A 117 -7.94 11.89 -11.84
N ILE A 118 -7.26 11.39 -10.79
CA ILE A 118 -6.14 10.45 -10.98
C ILE A 118 -6.64 9.19 -11.67
N TRP A 119 -7.78 8.66 -11.21
CA TRP A 119 -8.39 7.47 -11.78
C TRP A 119 -9.08 7.74 -13.12
N ALA A 120 -9.81 8.85 -13.24
CA ALA A 120 -10.67 9.09 -14.40
C ALA A 120 -9.92 9.56 -15.65
N ILE A 121 -8.87 10.37 -15.49
CA ILE A 121 -8.20 11.07 -16.60
C ILE A 121 -6.66 11.08 -16.49
N ASP A 122 -6.08 10.20 -15.66
CA ASP A 122 -4.64 10.14 -15.42
C ASP A 122 -4.02 11.47 -14.97
N GLN A 123 -4.78 12.27 -14.20
CA GLN A 123 -4.27 13.53 -13.67
C GLN A 123 -3.12 13.28 -12.71
N ILE A 124 -2.08 14.13 -12.76
CA ILE A 124 -0.91 13.98 -11.90
C ILE A 124 -0.94 15.08 -10.84
N HIS A 125 -0.91 14.68 -9.58
CA HIS A 125 -0.75 15.57 -8.44
C HIS A 125 0.67 15.47 -7.87
N PRO A 126 1.31 16.59 -7.51
CA PRO A 126 2.53 16.55 -6.71
C PRO A 126 2.23 15.93 -5.34
N ILE A 127 3.06 14.97 -4.93
CA ILE A 127 2.95 14.27 -3.65
C ILE A 127 4.30 14.29 -2.97
N ALA A 128 4.33 14.61 -1.68
CA ALA A 128 5.57 14.61 -0.90
C ALA A 128 5.31 14.21 0.56
N PRO A 129 6.31 13.62 1.25
CA PRO A 129 6.28 13.48 2.70
C PRO A 129 6.14 14.84 3.39
N LEU A 130 5.36 14.91 4.46
CA LEU A 130 5.21 16.15 5.26
C LEU A 130 6.25 16.26 6.38
N GLN A 131 7.10 15.27 6.52
CA GLN A 131 8.06 15.14 7.60
C GLN A 131 9.37 14.50 7.13
N ARG A 132 10.40 14.61 7.98
CA ARG A 132 11.77 14.11 7.72
C ARG A 132 12.39 14.67 6.43
N LEU A 133 11.97 15.87 6.01
CA LEU A 133 12.43 16.53 4.78
C LEU A 133 13.94 16.85 4.75
N ASN A 134 14.61 16.77 5.91
CA ASN A 134 16.05 16.92 6.08
C ASN A 134 16.82 15.59 5.97
N GLU A 135 16.13 14.47 5.82
CA GLU A 135 16.70 13.15 5.61
C GLU A 135 16.61 12.76 4.14
N ARG A 136 17.55 11.93 3.68
CA ARG A 136 17.50 11.42 2.31
C ARG A 136 16.56 10.22 2.26
N PRO A 137 15.55 10.17 1.36
CA PRO A 137 14.72 8.98 1.16
C PRO A 137 15.59 7.80 0.73
N GLN A 138 15.28 6.61 1.25
CA GLN A 138 16.05 5.39 1.03
C GLN A 138 15.26 4.33 0.24
N ARG A 139 13.98 4.59 -0.01
CA ARG A 139 13.04 3.66 -0.65
C ARG A 139 12.36 4.33 -1.83
N GLU A 140 11.98 3.50 -2.78
CA GLU A 140 11.09 3.87 -3.88
C GLU A 140 9.77 3.14 -3.65
N ALA A 141 8.66 3.88 -3.65
CA ALA A 141 7.35 3.33 -3.35
C ALA A 141 6.26 3.78 -4.34
N VAL A 142 5.30 2.89 -4.56
CA VAL A 142 3.99 3.19 -5.12
C VAL A 142 3.03 3.39 -3.96
N LEU A 143 2.07 4.31 -4.10
CA LEU A 143 1.07 4.54 -3.07
C LEU A 143 -0.19 3.75 -3.42
N SER A 144 -0.71 2.99 -2.47
CA SER A 144 -2.01 2.34 -2.58
C SER A 144 -2.93 2.94 -1.54
N ASP A 145 -4.18 3.13 -1.89
CA ASP A 145 -5.23 3.47 -0.94
C ASP A 145 -5.65 2.21 -0.15
N ILE A 146 -6.64 2.33 0.72
CA ILE A 146 -7.18 1.22 1.54
C ILE A 146 -8.41 0.55 0.93
N THR A 147 -8.75 0.88 -0.31
CA THR A 147 -9.87 0.25 -1.00
C THR A 147 -9.52 -1.19 -1.41
N CYS A 148 -10.54 -1.95 -1.78
CA CYS A 148 -10.39 -3.31 -2.26
C CYS A 148 -10.11 -3.36 -3.77
N ASP A 149 -10.08 -2.20 -4.43
CA ASP A 149 -9.91 -2.09 -5.87
C ASP A 149 -8.43 -1.95 -6.21
N SER A 150 -7.98 -2.70 -7.22
CA SER A 150 -6.59 -2.61 -7.70
C SER A 150 -6.28 -1.27 -8.37
N ASP A 151 -7.31 -0.54 -8.79
CA ASP A 151 -7.19 0.80 -9.37
C ASP A 151 -6.96 1.88 -8.29
N GLY A 152 -7.14 1.56 -7.00
CA GLY A 152 -6.85 2.41 -5.85
C GLY A 152 -5.34 2.61 -5.61
N LYS A 153 -4.58 2.95 -6.66
CA LYS A 153 -3.13 3.16 -6.59
C LYS A 153 -2.70 4.42 -7.34
N ILE A 154 -1.61 5.01 -6.89
CA ILE A 154 -0.91 6.10 -7.55
C ILE A 154 0.48 5.60 -7.90
N ASP A 155 0.74 5.45 -9.18
CA ASP A 155 2.01 4.96 -9.74
C ASP A 155 2.64 5.96 -10.73
N ARG A 156 2.25 7.24 -10.66
CA ARG A 156 2.84 8.32 -11.46
C ARG A 156 3.06 9.55 -10.59
N PHE A 157 4.32 9.96 -10.47
CA PHE A 157 4.76 11.03 -9.55
C PHE A 157 5.57 12.09 -10.28
N VAL A 158 5.37 13.36 -9.94
CA VAL A 158 6.19 14.47 -10.46
C VAL A 158 7.46 14.62 -9.62
N LEU A 159 8.61 14.34 -10.22
CA LEU A 159 9.94 14.52 -9.63
C LEU A 159 10.76 15.57 -10.41
N ASP A 160 11.99 15.83 -9.97
CA ASP A 160 12.90 16.82 -10.56
C ASP A 160 13.20 16.59 -12.05
N LYS A 161 13.32 15.32 -12.46
CA LYS A 161 13.65 14.88 -13.82
C LYS A 161 12.41 14.58 -14.68
N GLY A 162 11.21 14.84 -14.17
CA GLY A 162 9.95 14.58 -14.86
C GLY A 162 9.05 13.59 -14.11
N VAL A 163 8.24 12.84 -14.85
CA VAL A 163 7.33 11.85 -14.27
C VAL A 163 8.07 10.55 -14.01
N SER A 164 7.95 10.04 -12.79
CA SER A 164 8.49 8.74 -12.35
C SER A 164 7.35 7.80 -11.99
N ASN A 165 7.56 6.50 -12.14
CA ASN A 165 6.58 5.49 -11.73
C ASN A 165 6.62 5.18 -10.22
N THR A 166 7.58 5.76 -9.51
CA THR A 166 7.83 5.55 -8.08
C THR A 166 8.12 6.87 -7.38
N LEU A 167 7.77 6.93 -6.09
CA LEU A 167 8.01 8.06 -5.21
C LEU A 167 9.17 7.72 -4.23
N PRO A 168 10.22 8.56 -4.17
CA PRO A 168 11.24 8.45 -3.15
C PRO A 168 10.67 8.74 -1.77
N VAL A 169 10.72 7.77 -0.86
CA VAL A 169 10.17 7.86 0.50
C VAL A 169 11.17 7.37 1.56
N HIS A 170 10.91 7.75 2.80
CA HIS A 170 11.66 7.27 3.95
C HIS A 170 11.19 5.88 4.39
N ASP A 171 12.04 5.15 5.09
CA ASP A 171 11.62 3.94 5.80
C ASP A 171 10.56 4.27 6.85
N LEU A 172 9.52 3.42 6.92
CA LEU A 172 8.50 3.49 7.97
C LEU A 172 9.08 3.00 9.29
N MET A 173 8.85 3.75 10.37
CA MET A 173 9.27 3.39 11.72
C MET A 173 8.07 2.86 12.52
N ALA A 174 8.26 1.73 13.20
CA ALA A 174 7.18 1.10 13.95
C ALA A 174 6.70 2.01 15.08
N GLY A 175 5.39 2.28 15.13
CA GLY A 175 4.77 3.15 16.12
C GLY A 175 4.85 4.65 15.80
N GLU A 176 5.36 5.03 14.63
CA GLU A 176 5.36 6.40 14.15
C GLU A 176 4.43 6.55 12.94
N GLU A 177 3.66 7.63 12.92
CA GLU A 177 2.77 7.96 11.81
C GLU A 177 3.58 8.55 10.66
N TYR A 178 3.27 8.12 9.43
CA TYR A 178 3.95 8.59 8.23
C TYR A 178 3.02 9.40 7.31
N TYR A 179 3.07 10.73 7.42
CA TYR A 179 2.19 11.63 6.68
C TYR A 179 2.71 11.99 5.29
N LEU A 180 1.82 11.89 4.31
CA LEU A 180 2.01 12.34 2.92
C LEU A 180 1.03 13.47 2.63
N GLY A 181 1.50 14.48 1.90
CA GLY A 181 0.68 15.58 1.39
C GLY A 181 0.48 15.42 -0.11
N VAL A 182 -0.77 15.54 -0.55
CA VAL A 182 -1.14 15.64 -1.96
C VAL A 182 -1.52 17.07 -2.26
N PHE A 183 -0.86 17.67 -3.24
CA PHE A 183 -0.99 19.10 -3.52
C PHE A 183 -1.78 19.35 -4.81
N PHE A 184 -2.26 20.59 -4.97
CA PHE A 184 -3.04 21.03 -6.13
C PHE A 184 -4.37 20.29 -6.32
N VAL A 185 -5.00 19.89 -5.21
CA VAL A 185 -6.28 19.16 -5.19
C VAL A 185 -7.52 20.07 -5.11
N GLY A 186 -7.34 21.40 -5.06
CA GLY A 186 -8.43 22.35 -4.77
C GLY A 186 -9.46 22.56 -5.89
N ALA A 187 -9.31 21.92 -7.05
CA ALA A 187 -10.26 22.03 -8.15
C ALA A 187 -10.80 20.64 -8.52
N TYR A 188 -12.12 20.55 -8.69
CA TYR A 188 -12.90 19.36 -9.09
C TYR A 188 -12.92 18.19 -8.11
N GLN A 189 -11.84 17.92 -7.37
CA GLN A 189 -11.69 16.68 -6.59
C GLN A 189 -12.80 16.49 -5.56
N GLU A 190 -13.08 17.53 -4.77
CA GLU A 190 -14.07 17.45 -3.67
C GLU A 190 -15.50 17.16 -4.18
N THR A 191 -15.90 17.72 -5.32
CA THR A 191 -17.28 17.57 -5.83
C THR A 191 -17.46 16.29 -6.66
N LEU A 192 -16.38 15.71 -7.16
CA LEU A 192 -16.42 14.51 -8.02
C LEU A 192 -16.17 13.21 -7.27
N GLY A 193 -15.86 13.28 -5.96
CA GLY A 193 -15.64 12.10 -5.13
C GLY A 193 -16.85 11.15 -5.11
N ASP A 194 -16.57 9.84 -5.13
CA ASP A 194 -17.56 8.79 -4.99
C ASP A 194 -17.30 7.93 -3.75
N LEU A 195 -18.38 7.36 -3.20
CA LEU A 195 -18.43 6.54 -1.99
C LEU A 195 -17.94 5.10 -2.25
N HIS A 196 -16.84 4.94 -2.99
CA HIS A 196 -16.29 3.63 -3.29
C HIS A 196 -15.94 2.91 -1.98
N ASN A 197 -16.36 1.65 -1.84
CA ASN A 197 -16.28 0.88 -0.59
C ASN A 197 -16.96 1.53 0.63
N LEU A 198 -17.88 2.48 0.43
CA LEU A 198 -18.54 3.25 1.49
C LEU A 198 -17.56 4.11 2.32
N PHE A 199 -16.41 4.47 1.76
CA PHE A 199 -15.59 5.56 2.31
C PHE A 199 -16.26 6.88 1.99
N GLY A 200 -16.57 7.66 3.02
CA GLY A 200 -17.27 8.92 2.88
C GLY A 200 -16.35 10.13 2.80
N ASP A 201 -16.95 11.31 2.89
CA ASP A 201 -16.25 12.58 2.87
C ASP A 201 -15.17 12.63 3.96
N THR A 202 -14.06 13.31 3.64
CA THR A 202 -12.95 13.46 4.58
C THR A 202 -13.10 14.70 5.47
N ASN A 203 -12.43 14.71 6.62
CA ASN A 203 -12.35 15.93 7.44
C ASN A 203 -11.72 17.09 6.64
N VAL A 204 -12.38 18.25 6.62
CA VAL A 204 -11.90 19.46 5.94
C VAL A 204 -11.72 20.58 6.95
N VAL A 205 -10.56 21.24 6.91
CA VAL A 205 -10.25 22.39 7.76
C VAL A 205 -9.77 23.56 6.91
N THR A 206 -10.35 24.74 7.14
CA THR A 206 -9.88 26.01 6.55
C THR A 206 -8.97 26.71 7.54
N ILE A 207 -7.72 26.97 7.13
CA ILE A 207 -6.69 27.61 7.95
C ILE A 207 -6.39 29.00 7.40
N GLU A 208 -6.44 30.02 8.25
CA GLU A 208 -5.97 31.38 7.95
C GLU A 208 -4.62 31.63 8.63
N LEU A 209 -3.66 32.23 7.91
CA LEU A 209 -2.35 32.57 8.44
C LEU A 209 -2.32 34.03 8.89
N ASN A 210 -1.95 34.25 10.14
CA ASN A 210 -1.84 35.58 10.72
C ASN A 210 -0.51 36.26 10.34
N PRO A 211 -0.44 37.60 10.36
CA PRO A 211 0.78 38.34 10.06
C PRO A 211 1.97 38.02 10.99
N ASP A 212 1.70 37.51 12.18
CA ASP A 212 2.72 37.12 13.17
C ASP A 212 3.22 35.68 13.01
N GLY A 213 2.70 34.94 12.03
CA GLY A 213 3.04 33.55 11.74
C GLY A 213 2.24 32.52 12.55
N SER A 214 1.29 32.95 13.38
CA SER A 214 0.29 32.04 13.95
C SER A 214 -0.77 31.67 12.91
N PHE A 215 -1.64 30.72 13.24
CA PHE A 215 -2.74 30.31 12.37
C PHE A 215 -4.03 30.16 13.16
N ASP A 216 -5.15 30.45 12.50
CA ASP A 216 -6.50 30.26 13.02
C ASP A 216 -7.25 29.21 12.19
N MET A 217 -8.01 28.34 12.86
CA MET A 217 -8.94 27.41 12.22
C MET A 217 -10.29 28.11 12.05
N MET A 218 -10.64 28.43 10.81
CA MET A 218 -11.80 29.25 10.49
C MET A 218 -13.07 28.41 10.33
N HIS A 219 -12.92 27.24 9.73
CA HIS A 219 -14.01 26.31 9.48
C HIS A 219 -13.50 24.89 9.58
N GLU A 220 -14.26 24.04 10.27
CA GLU A 220 -14.01 22.62 10.43
C GLU A 220 -15.28 21.89 10.00
N GLN A 221 -15.13 20.99 9.05
CA GLN A 221 -16.17 20.06 8.62
C GLN A 221 -15.67 18.66 8.93
N GLU A 222 -16.42 17.97 9.79
CA GLU A 222 -16.19 16.56 10.08
C GLU A 222 -16.57 15.73 8.84
N GLY A 223 -15.76 14.72 8.54
CA GLY A 223 -16.04 13.76 7.49
C GLY A 223 -17.12 12.77 7.91
N ASP A 224 -17.60 11.97 6.95
CA ASP A 224 -18.75 11.11 7.18
C ASP A 224 -18.42 9.94 8.13
N THR A 225 -19.39 9.66 8.98
CA THR A 225 -19.47 8.44 9.79
C THR A 225 -20.04 7.26 9.01
N VAL A 226 -19.80 6.03 9.49
CA VAL A 226 -20.40 4.82 8.89
C VAL A 226 -21.94 4.92 8.83
N SER A 227 -22.56 5.52 9.86
CA SER A 227 -24.01 5.74 9.92
C SER A 227 -24.51 6.66 8.80
N GLU A 228 -23.78 7.72 8.49
CA GLU A 228 -24.15 8.66 7.42
C GLU A 228 -24.06 7.99 6.05
N VAL A 229 -22.94 7.31 5.77
CA VAL A 229 -22.77 6.61 4.50
C VAL A 229 -23.80 5.49 4.32
N LEU A 230 -24.12 4.73 5.38
CA LEU A 230 -25.20 3.74 5.33
C LEU A 230 -26.57 4.36 5.02
N SER A 231 -26.81 5.58 5.49
CA SER A 231 -28.05 6.31 5.19
C SER A 231 -28.11 6.72 3.72
N TYR A 232 -26.98 7.06 3.09
CA TYR A 232 -26.92 7.36 1.65
C TYR A 232 -27.33 6.16 0.76
N VAL A 233 -27.03 4.94 1.22
CA VAL A 233 -27.45 3.69 0.54
C VAL A 233 -28.80 3.15 1.05
N GLU A 234 -29.65 4.01 1.62
CA GLU A 234 -31.04 3.73 2.03
C GLU A 234 -31.18 2.72 3.18
N TYR A 235 -30.14 2.52 3.98
CA TYR A 235 -30.26 1.82 5.27
C TYR A 235 -30.73 2.77 6.37
N ASP A 236 -31.35 2.21 7.40
CA ASP A 236 -31.68 2.91 8.64
C ASP A 236 -30.72 2.45 9.74
N PRO A 237 -29.68 3.24 10.08
CA PRO A 237 -28.70 2.90 11.11
C PRO A 237 -29.34 2.62 12.48
N ARG A 238 -30.43 3.31 12.83
CA ARG A 238 -31.16 3.08 14.09
C ARG A 238 -31.78 1.70 14.10
N ARG A 239 -32.43 1.32 13.00
CA ARG A 239 -33.01 -0.02 12.82
C ARG A 239 -31.95 -1.10 12.81
N MET A 240 -30.77 -0.85 12.25
CA MET A 240 -29.63 -1.78 12.30
C MET A 240 -29.17 -2.03 13.73
N VAL A 241 -28.97 -0.96 14.52
CA VAL A 241 -28.60 -1.05 15.94
C VAL A 241 -29.66 -1.82 16.73
N ASP A 242 -30.95 -1.55 16.52
CA ASP A 242 -32.01 -2.24 17.23
C ASP A 242 -32.12 -3.73 16.83
N THR A 243 -31.92 -4.04 15.56
CA THR A 243 -31.86 -5.43 15.08
C THR A 243 -30.68 -6.18 15.71
N PHE A 244 -29.50 -5.54 15.78
CA PHE A 244 -28.32 -6.12 16.40
C PHE A 244 -28.55 -6.40 17.90
N LYS A 245 -29.19 -5.49 18.64
CA LYS A 245 -29.55 -5.74 20.05
C LYS A 245 -30.41 -6.99 20.21
N VAL A 246 -31.42 -7.18 19.35
CA VAL A 246 -32.28 -8.37 19.39
C VAL A 246 -31.48 -9.65 19.12
N ILE A 247 -30.55 -9.63 18.17
CA ILE A 247 -29.66 -10.77 17.87
C ILE A 247 -28.83 -11.14 19.10
N VAL A 248 -28.17 -10.15 19.73
CA VAL A 248 -27.34 -10.38 20.92
C VAL A 248 -28.18 -10.87 22.11
N GLU A 249 -29.38 -10.32 22.32
CA GLU A 249 -30.28 -10.77 23.39
C GLU A 249 -30.74 -12.22 23.21
N ASN A 250 -31.01 -12.64 21.98
CA ASN A 250 -31.33 -14.04 21.68
C ASN A 250 -30.13 -14.96 21.94
N ALA A 251 -28.92 -14.51 21.63
CA ALA A 251 -27.70 -15.27 21.91
C ALA A 251 -27.45 -15.43 23.42
N VAL A 252 -27.76 -14.41 24.23
CA VAL A 252 -27.73 -14.49 25.70
C VAL A 252 -28.75 -15.49 26.22
N ARG A 253 -29.99 -15.45 25.73
CA ARG A 253 -31.05 -16.42 26.10
C ARG A 253 -30.67 -17.86 25.76
N ALA A 254 -29.93 -18.05 24.66
CA ALA A 254 -29.41 -19.34 24.23
C ALA A 254 -28.15 -19.79 24.99
N GLY A 255 -27.64 -19.00 25.93
CA GLY A 255 -26.43 -19.30 26.71
C GLY A 255 -25.13 -19.26 25.92
N ARG A 256 -25.12 -18.65 24.73
CA ARG A 256 -23.92 -18.51 23.88
C ARG A 256 -23.09 -17.26 24.20
N VAL A 257 -23.72 -16.27 24.84
CA VAL A 257 -23.14 -14.98 25.18
C VAL A 257 -23.50 -14.64 26.62
N SER A 258 -22.54 -14.15 27.39
CA SER A 258 -22.75 -13.69 28.76
C SER A 258 -23.34 -12.27 28.82
N ALA A 259 -23.82 -11.87 29.99
CA ALA A 259 -24.35 -10.51 30.19
C ALA A 259 -23.26 -9.42 30.03
N ALA A 260 -22.00 -9.73 30.36
CA ALA A 260 -20.88 -8.81 30.18
C ALA A 260 -20.56 -8.62 28.70
N GLU A 261 -20.40 -9.72 27.96
CA GLU A 261 -20.15 -9.69 26.50
C GLU A 261 -21.29 -9.01 25.74
N ARG A 262 -22.56 -9.18 26.17
CA ARG A 262 -23.69 -8.45 25.58
C ARG A 262 -23.47 -6.93 25.64
N LYS A 263 -23.06 -6.41 26.79
CA LYS A 263 -22.86 -4.97 26.98
C LYS A 263 -21.74 -4.47 26.08
N GLU A 264 -20.64 -5.20 26.04
CA GLU A 264 -19.48 -4.90 25.19
C GLU A 264 -19.86 -4.91 23.70
N MET A 265 -20.43 -6.01 23.19
CA MET A 265 -20.87 -6.13 21.80
C MET A 265 -21.79 -4.98 21.36
N ILE A 266 -22.79 -4.63 22.18
CA ILE A 266 -23.72 -3.55 21.85
C ILE A 266 -23.02 -2.19 21.87
N SER A 267 -22.06 -1.96 22.77
CA SER A 267 -21.27 -0.71 22.79
C SER A 267 -20.41 -0.64 21.53
N THR A 268 -19.58 -1.66 21.29
CA THR A 268 -18.68 -1.72 20.15
C THR A 268 -19.41 -1.55 18.81
N PHE A 269 -20.58 -2.15 18.64
CA PHE A 269 -21.37 -1.97 17.42
C PHE A 269 -21.88 -0.54 17.23
N LYS A 270 -22.29 0.12 18.33
CA LYS A 270 -22.71 1.53 18.27
C LYS A 270 -21.53 2.46 18.03
N ASP A 271 -20.41 2.21 18.69
CA ASP A 271 -19.20 3.01 18.55
C ASP A 271 -18.68 2.87 17.11
N SER A 272 -18.70 1.67 16.54
CA SER A 272 -18.31 1.41 15.15
C SER A 272 -19.25 2.06 14.11
N ILE A 273 -20.57 2.08 14.33
CA ILE A 273 -21.48 2.74 13.37
C ILE A 273 -21.40 4.27 13.46
N GLN A 274 -20.96 4.80 14.60
CA GLN A 274 -20.75 6.24 14.82
C GLN A 274 -19.32 6.69 14.48
N GLY A 275 -18.41 5.73 14.27
CA GLY A 275 -17.03 5.99 13.92
C GLY A 275 -16.88 6.55 12.52
N TYR A 276 -15.73 7.18 12.29
CA TYR A 276 -15.32 7.67 10.98
C TYR A 276 -15.17 6.50 10.00
N THR A 277 -15.36 6.77 8.70
CA THR A 277 -15.32 5.72 7.67
C THR A 277 -13.91 5.18 7.38
N TYR A 278 -12.86 5.92 7.77
CA TYR A 278 -11.47 5.54 7.56
C TYR A 278 -10.88 4.86 8.80
N PHE A 279 -9.70 4.25 8.67
CA PHE A 279 -9.07 3.56 9.79
C PHE A 279 -8.62 4.52 10.89
N GLU A 280 -8.85 4.11 12.14
CA GLU A 280 -8.30 4.74 13.34
C GLU A 280 -7.17 3.85 13.89
N HIS A 281 -6.10 4.49 14.41
CA HIS A 281 -4.93 3.81 14.99
C HIS A 281 -5.10 3.55 16.49
#